data_AF-A0A7S2F124-F1
#
_entry.id   AF-A0A7S2F124-F1
#
_cell.length_a   1.000
_cell.length_b   1.000
_cell.length_c   1.000
_cell.angle_alpha   90.00
_cell.angle_beta   90.00
_cell.angle_gamma   90.00
#
_symmetry.space_group_name_H-M   'P 1'
#
loop_
_entity.id
_entity.type
_entity.pdbx_description
1 polymer ?
#
loop_
_entity_poly.entity_id
_entity_poly.type
_entity_poly.pdbx_seq_one_letter_code
_entity_poly.pdbx_strand_id
1 'polypeptide(L)'
;RLPTLRRSTWKRQESNDNESEDGFNPDAAAFPGSGRDKGKLVNDLLDSQWPYISKWFEQMLKEQVEPLLQKFMPPGVKINFGEVVSLGTTPMELQGVTTTNYTEESLEGQEEKNIRIRGFVNWCGNSQVDVEVTGGSIAAKALSLRAPLVIELVKLRTKPPWFSGV
;
A
#
# COMPACT_ATOMS: atom_id res chain seq x y z
N ARG A 1 45.16 -33.06 53.91
CA ARG A 1 44.71 -31.65 54.07
C ARG A 1 44.62 -31.05 52.67
N LEU A 2 43.40 -31.02 52.14
CA LEU A 2 43.05 -30.51 50.80
C LEU A 2 42.64 -29.03 50.91
N PRO A 3 43.12 -28.12 50.05
CA PRO A 3 42.61 -26.76 49.99
C PRO A 3 41.35 -26.70 49.11
N THR A 4 40.36 -26.01 49.64
CA THR A 4 38.99 -25.82 49.17
C THR A 4 38.90 -24.88 47.96
N LEU A 5 38.12 -25.30 46.96
CA LEU A 5 37.66 -24.51 45.82
C LEU A 5 36.85 -23.30 46.30
N ARG A 6 37.35 -22.08 46.02
CA ARG A 6 36.55 -20.85 46.09
C ARG A 6 35.59 -20.82 44.90
N ARG A 7 34.29 -20.99 45.16
CA ARG A 7 33.21 -20.63 44.25
C ARG A 7 33.22 -19.11 44.05
N SER A 8 33.68 -18.65 42.90
CA SER A 8 33.37 -17.32 42.39
C SER A 8 31.95 -17.34 41.82
N THR A 9 31.10 -16.51 42.40
CA THR A 9 29.72 -16.28 42.01
C THR A 9 29.69 -15.55 40.67
N TRP A 10 29.13 -16.19 39.66
CA TRP A 10 28.77 -15.56 38.39
C TRP A 10 27.63 -14.56 38.66
N LYS A 11 27.93 -13.26 38.56
CA LYS A 11 26.89 -12.24 38.41
C LYS A 11 26.43 -12.28 36.96
N ARG A 12 25.23 -12.80 36.74
CA ARG A 12 24.49 -12.66 35.48
C ARG A 12 24.25 -11.17 35.25
N GLN A 13 24.91 -10.63 34.23
CA GLN A 13 24.63 -9.31 33.71
C GLN A 13 23.33 -9.47 32.91
N GLU A 14 22.20 -9.08 33.50
CA GLU A 14 20.95 -8.92 32.76
C GLU A 14 21.16 -7.72 31.82
N SER A 15 21.57 -8.03 30.58
CA SER A 15 21.38 -7.11 29.47
C SER A 15 19.88 -6.96 29.26
N ASN A 16 19.38 -5.74 29.48
CA ASN A 16 18.08 -5.32 28.99
C ASN A 16 18.12 -5.43 27.46
N ASP A 17 17.58 -6.54 26.94
CA ASP A 17 17.16 -6.65 25.55
C ASP A 17 15.91 -5.80 25.38
N ASN A 18 16.11 -4.49 25.28
CA ASN A 18 15.10 -3.58 24.76
C ASN A 18 15.29 -3.57 23.24
N GLU A 19 14.68 -4.55 22.57
CA GLU A 19 14.44 -4.51 21.13
C GLU A 19 13.56 -3.28 20.85
N SER A 20 14.19 -2.16 20.51
CA SER A 20 13.50 -1.06 19.86
C SER A 20 13.28 -1.44 18.40
N GLU A 21 12.24 -2.23 18.15
CA GLU A 21 11.54 -2.24 16.87
C GLU A 21 10.94 -0.85 16.65
N ASP A 22 11.68 -0.04 15.90
CA ASP A 22 11.22 1.01 15.00
C ASP A 22 12.42 1.93 14.82
N GLY A 23 13.16 1.71 13.73
CA GLY A 23 14.13 2.66 13.21
C GLY A 23 13.43 3.92 12.73
N PHE A 24 12.85 4.68 13.65
CA PHE A 24 12.45 6.06 13.45
C PHE A 24 13.74 6.86 13.28
N ASN A 25 14.12 7.10 12.02
CA ASN A 25 15.17 8.04 11.69
C ASN A 25 14.56 9.47 11.63
N PRO A 26 14.81 10.34 12.63
CA PRO A 26 14.30 11.70 12.63
C PRO A 26 14.96 12.61 11.56
N ASP A 27 16.03 12.15 10.90
CA ASP A 27 16.76 12.90 9.88
C ASP A 27 16.26 12.65 8.45
N ALA A 28 15.14 11.93 8.28
CA ALA A 28 14.43 11.92 7.00
C ALA A 28 13.93 13.36 6.73
N ALA A 29 14.60 14.06 5.81
CA ALA A 29 14.33 15.45 5.46
C ALA A 29 12.84 15.68 5.23
N ALA A 30 12.15 16.15 6.26
CA ALA A 30 10.75 16.48 6.20
C ALA A 30 10.61 17.72 5.32
N PHE A 31 9.80 17.65 4.27
CA PHE A 31 9.45 18.83 3.49
C PHE A 31 8.94 19.94 4.44
N PRO A 32 9.57 21.13 4.46
CA PRO A 32 9.18 22.22 5.33
C PRO A 32 7.89 22.83 4.78
N GLY A 33 6.77 22.33 5.30
CA GLY A 33 5.43 22.83 5.04
C GLY A 33 4.56 22.40 6.21
N SER A 34 3.79 23.34 6.77
CA SER A 34 2.86 23.11 7.88
C SER A 34 2.06 21.84 7.63
N GLY A 35 2.05 20.93 8.62
CA GLY A 35 1.55 19.54 8.52
C GLY A 35 0.07 19.34 8.17
N ARG A 36 -0.62 20.36 7.64
CA ARG A 36 -2.00 20.27 7.11
C ARG A 36 -2.09 20.15 5.59
N ASP A 37 -1.06 20.53 4.83
CA ASP A 37 -1.16 20.59 3.36
C ASP A 37 -0.43 19.45 2.62
N LYS A 38 0.26 18.56 3.34
CA LYS A 38 1.16 17.55 2.74
C LYS A 38 0.48 16.49 1.87
N GLY A 39 -0.85 16.37 1.96
CA GLY A 39 -1.65 15.44 1.14
C GLY A 39 -2.58 16.10 0.14
N LYS A 40 -2.74 17.43 0.17
CA LYS A 40 -3.78 18.11 -0.62
C LYS A 40 -3.60 17.88 -2.12
N LEU A 41 -2.38 18.07 -2.63
CA LEU A 41 -2.09 17.85 -4.05
C LEU A 41 -2.37 16.40 -4.47
N VAL A 42 -1.99 15.42 -3.66
CA VAL A 42 -2.23 14.01 -3.94
C VAL A 42 -3.73 13.72 -3.99
N ASN A 43 -4.49 14.25 -3.03
CA ASN A 43 -5.93 14.07 -2.98
C ASN A 43 -6.66 14.79 -4.13
N ASP A 44 -6.24 16.00 -4.49
CA ASP A 44 -6.79 16.73 -5.66
C ASP A 44 -6.54 15.95 -6.97
N LEU A 45 -5.37 15.29 -7.09
CA LEU A 45 -5.04 14.42 -8.22
C LEU A 45 -5.91 13.15 -8.21
N LEU A 46 -6.07 12.50 -7.06
CA LEU A 46 -6.91 11.31 -6.91
C LEU A 46 -8.38 11.62 -7.28
N ASP A 47 -8.91 12.75 -6.82
CA ASP A 47 -10.26 13.22 -7.17
C ASP A 47 -10.41 13.41 -8.68
N SER A 48 -9.47 14.14 -9.30
CA SER A 48 -9.46 14.38 -10.75
C SER A 48 -9.32 13.10 -11.58
N GLN A 49 -8.61 12.10 -11.06
CA GLN A 49 -8.36 10.83 -11.73
C GLN A 49 -9.44 9.77 -11.43
N TRP A 50 -10.31 10.01 -10.46
CA TRP A 50 -11.26 9.01 -9.96
C TRP A 50 -12.14 8.36 -11.03
N PRO A 51 -12.70 9.10 -12.01
CA PRO A 51 -13.50 8.49 -13.07
C PRO A 51 -12.69 7.48 -13.91
N TYR A 52 -11.40 7.76 -14.14
CA TYR A 52 -10.50 6.88 -14.87
C TYR A 52 -10.13 5.65 -14.03
N ILE A 53 -9.90 5.84 -12.73
CA ILE A 53 -9.63 4.74 -11.78
C ILE A 53 -10.84 3.80 -11.71
N SER A 54 -12.05 4.34 -11.56
CA SER A 54 -13.28 3.51 -11.54
C SER A 54 -13.48 2.75 -12.85
N LYS A 55 -13.19 3.38 -14.00
CA LYS A 55 -13.30 2.71 -15.30
C LYS A 55 -12.26 1.60 -15.47
N TRP A 56 -11.01 1.87 -15.09
CA TRP A 56 -9.96 0.86 -15.07
C TRP A 56 -10.32 -0.32 -14.15
N PHE A 57 -10.90 -0.04 -12.98
CA PHE A 57 -11.36 -1.07 -12.05
C PHE A 57 -12.43 -1.98 -12.67
N GLU A 58 -13.42 -1.41 -13.35
CA GLU A 58 -14.43 -2.18 -14.09
C GLU A 58 -13.78 -3.11 -15.12
N GLN A 59 -12.87 -2.57 -15.95
CA GLN A 59 -12.19 -3.33 -16.99
C GLN A 59 -11.35 -4.45 -16.40
N MET A 60 -10.57 -4.15 -15.35
CA MET A 60 -9.78 -5.15 -14.64
C MET A 60 -10.66 -6.29 -14.09
N LEU A 61 -11.82 -5.97 -13.50
CA LEU A 61 -12.73 -7.00 -13.01
C LEU A 61 -13.24 -7.91 -14.14
N LYS A 62 -13.73 -7.33 -15.24
CA LYS A 62 -14.30 -8.08 -16.37
C LYS A 62 -13.25 -8.84 -17.18
N GLU A 63 -12.10 -8.23 -17.44
CA GLU A 63 -11.09 -8.77 -18.36
C GLU A 63 -10.10 -9.71 -17.68
N GLN A 64 -9.85 -9.54 -16.37
CA GLN A 64 -8.83 -10.30 -15.65
C GLN A 64 -9.42 -11.14 -14.53
N VAL A 65 -10.25 -10.55 -13.67
CA VAL A 65 -10.76 -11.24 -12.48
C VAL A 65 -11.84 -12.26 -12.84
N GLU A 66 -12.78 -11.92 -13.72
CA GLU A 66 -13.86 -12.84 -14.12
C GLU A 66 -13.33 -14.13 -14.78
N PRO A 67 -12.45 -14.08 -15.80
CA PRO A 67 -11.86 -15.30 -16.37
C PRO A 67 -11.08 -16.11 -15.35
N LEU A 68 -10.47 -15.46 -14.37
CA LEU A 68 -9.77 -16.13 -13.28
C LEU A 68 -10.75 -16.82 -12.33
N LEU A 69 -11.79 -16.13 -11.86
CA LEU A 69 -12.83 -16.69 -11.00
C LEU A 69 -13.54 -17.86 -11.68
N GLN A 70 -13.85 -17.73 -12.96
CA GLN A 70 -14.53 -18.77 -13.74
C GLN A 70 -13.76 -20.10 -13.78
N LYS A 71 -12.42 -20.07 -13.73
CA LYS A 71 -11.58 -21.29 -13.66
C LYS A 71 -11.74 -22.07 -12.35
N PHE A 72 -12.14 -21.39 -11.28
CA PHE A 72 -12.36 -22.00 -9.98
C PHE A 72 -13.82 -22.40 -9.73
N MET A 73 -14.73 -22.05 -10.64
CA MET A 73 -16.15 -22.40 -10.50
C MET A 73 -16.40 -23.89 -10.82
N PRO A 74 -17.34 -24.54 -10.11
CA PRO A 74 -17.75 -25.90 -10.45
C PRO A 74 -18.27 -26.02 -11.89
N PRO A 75 -18.16 -27.21 -12.52
CA PRO A 75 -18.73 -27.45 -13.85
C PRO A 75 -20.21 -27.06 -13.91
N GLY A 76 -20.58 -26.28 -14.92
CA GLY A 76 -21.95 -25.80 -15.13
C GLY A 76 -22.31 -24.50 -14.40
N VAL A 77 -21.45 -24.01 -13.50
CA VAL A 77 -21.62 -22.70 -12.86
C VAL A 77 -20.85 -21.63 -13.64
N LYS A 78 -21.57 -20.62 -14.12
CA LYS A 78 -21.01 -19.43 -14.73
C LYS A 78 -21.02 -18.29 -13.73
N ILE A 79 -19.98 -17.47 -13.74
CA ILE A 79 -19.88 -16.23 -12.96
C ILE A 79 -19.46 -15.11 -13.90
N ASN A 80 -20.21 -14.01 -13.90
CA ASN A 80 -19.88 -12.82 -14.67
C ASN A 80 -20.05 -11.56 -13.80
N PHE A 81 -19.29 -10.51 -14.08
CA PHE A 81 -19.59 -9.19 -13.56
C PHE A 81 -20.71 -8.55 -14.39
N GLY A 82 -21.75 -8.10 -13.70
CA GLY A 82 -22.99 -7.59 -14.30
C GLY A 82 -22.87 -6.19 -14.90
N GLU A 83 -24.02 -5.57 -15.11
CA GLU A 83 -24.13 -4.25 -15.74
C GLU A 83 -23.46 -3.14 -14.90
N VAL A 84 -23.62 -3.17 -13.58
CA VAL A 84 -23.06 -2.14 -12.69
C VAL A 84 -21.79 -2.63 -12.02
N VAL A 85 -20.65 -2.08 -12.45
CA VAL A 85 -19.35 -2.28 -11.81
C VAL A 85 -18.66 -0.93 -11.67
N SER A 86 -18.67 -0.36 -10.48
CA SER A 86 -18.12 0.97 -10.23
C SER A 86 -17.62 1.13 -8.80
N LEU A 87 -16.54 1.90 -8.65
CA LEU A 87 -16.10 2.38 -7.34
C LEU A 87 -16.97 3.54 -6.82
N GLY A 88 -17.94 4.01 -7.62
CA GLY A 88 -18.80 5.13 -7.29
C GLY A 88 -18.13 6.47 -7.57
N THR A 89 -18.70 7.53 -7.01
CA THR A 89 -18.30 8.93 -7.24
C THR A 89 -17.46 9.52 -6.12
N THR A 90 -17.41 8.87 -4.97
CA THR A 90 -16.62 9.33 -3.81
C THR A 90 -15.18 8.87 -3.98
N PRO A 91 -14.20 9.78 -4.18
CA PRO A 91 -12.80 9.40 -4.33
C PRO A 91 -12.20 8.88 -3.02
N MET A 92 -11.12 8.12 -3.14
CA MET A 92 -10.28 7.83 -1.98
C MET A 92 -9.45 9.04 -1.57
N GLU A 93 -9.26 9.21 -0.28
CA GLU A 93 -8.39 10.23 0.30
C GLU A 93 -7.22 9.58 1.03
N LEU A 94 -6.03 10.13 0.84
CA LEU A 94 -4.82 9.74 1.54
C LEU A 94 -4.62 10.62 2.77
N GLN A 95 -4.56 9.99 3.93
CA GLN A 95 -4.35 10.63 5.23
C GLN A 95 -2.93 10.40 5.74
N GLY A 96 -2.43 11.33 6.57
CA GLY A 96 -1.12 11.17 7.23
C GLY A 96 0.05 11.04 6.24
N VAL A 97 0.00 11.78 5.13
CA VAL A 97 0.98 11.68 4.05
C VAL A 97 2.38 12.08 4.53
N THR A 98 3.33 11.18 4.36
CA THR A 98 4.77 11.41 4.57
C THR A 98 5.52 11.14 3.28
N THR A 99 6.64 11.85 3.11
CA THR A 99 7.54 11.66 1.98
C THR A 99 8.96 11.50 2.49
N THR A 100 9.63 10.46 2.05
CA THR A 100 10.99 10.12 2.48
C THR A 100 11.84 9.76 1.27
N ASN A 101 13.05 10.31 1.22
CA ASN A 101 14.07 9.88 0.26
C ASN A 101 14.86 8.72 0.85
N TYR A 102 15.16 7.70 0.07
CA TYR A 102 16.02 6.60 0.49
C TYR A 102 16.94 6.15 -0.64
N THR A 103 18.05 5.51 -0.27
CA THR A 103 18.98 4.86 -1.20
C THR A 103 18.82 3.36 -1.06
N GLU A 104 18.75 2.66 -2.17
CA GLU A 104 18.72 1.20 -2.25
C GLU A 104 19.83 0.72 -3.17
N GLU A 105 20.47 -0.41 -2.83
CA GLU A 105 21.46 -1.03 -3.70
C GLU A 105 20.74 -1.94 -4.70
N SER A 106 20.95 -1.70 -5.99
CA SER A 106 20.36 -2.50 -7.05
C SER A 106 21.00 -3.89 -7.11
N LEU A 107 20.35 -4.82 -7.84
CA LEU A 107 20.91 -6.15 -8.11
C LEU A 107 22.27 -6.11 -8.84
N GLU A 108 22.61 -4.97 -9.44
CA GLU A 108 23.89 -4.72 -10.13
C GLU A 108 24.92 -4.02 -9.22
N GLY A 109 24.62 -3.86 -7.93
CA GLY A 109 25.50 -3.21 -6.94
C GLY A 109 25.57 -1.69 -7.07
N GLN A 110 24.57 -1.06 -7.73
CA GLN A 110 24.52 0.39 -7.92
C GLN A 110 23.59 1.03 -6.90
N GLU A 111 24.03 2.13 -6.27
CA GLU A 111 23.16 2.92 -5.41
C GLU A 111 22.10 3.67 -6.23
N GLU A 112 20.83 3.37 -5.96
CA GLU A 112 19.68 4.00 -6.57
C GLU A 112 18.95 4.87 -5.54
N LYS A 113 18.75 6.15 -5.87
CA LYS A 113 17.96 7.07 -5.04
C LYS A 113 16.50 6.99 -5.43
N ASN A 114 15.63 6.89 -4.43
CA ASN A 114 14.19 6.73 -4.57
C ASN A 114 13.44 7.74 -3.68
N ILE A 115 12.21 8.06 -4.05
CA ILE A 115 11.27 8.83 -3.21
C ILE A 115 10.11 7.93 -2.85
N ARG A 116 9.84 7.77 -1.56
CA ARG A 116 8.67 7.06 -1.05
C ARG A 116 7.65 8.05 -0.52
N ILE A 117 6.43 7.98 -1.02
CA ILE A 117 5.27 8.68 -0.48
C ILE A 117 4.40 7.64 0.22
N ARG A 118 4.20 7.78 1.52
CA ARG A 118 3.39 6.87 2.32
C ARG A 118 2.20 7.62 2.90
N GLY A 119 1.05 6.98 2.92
CA GLY A 119 -0.10 7.46 3.67
C GLY A 119 -1.04 6.32 4.03
N PHE A 120 -2.17 6.68 4.59
CA PHE A 120 -3.20 5.74 4.97
C PHE A 120 -4.50 6.06 4.26
N VAL A 121 -5.06 5.07 3.58
CA VAL A 121 -6.38 5.15 2.96
C VAL A 121 -7.41 4.64 3.95
N ASN A 122 -8.44 5.46 4.18
CA ASN A 122 -9.64 5.06 4.87
C ASN A 122 -10.84 5.50 4.03
N TRP A 123 -11.18 4.67 3.05
CA TRP A 123 -12.21 4.96 2.06
C TRP A 123 -13.46 4.12 2.30
N CYS A 124 -14.60 4.79 2.27
CA CYS A 124 -15.92 4.18 2.28
C CYS A 124 -16.76 4.91 1.23
N GLY A 125 -16.88 4.32 0.05
CA GLY A 125 -17.54 4.95 -1.10
C GLY A 125 -18.93 4.39 -1.37
N ASN A 126 -19.60 5.00 -2.34
CA ASN A 126 -20.87 4.53 -2.91
C ASN A 126 -20.65 3.52 -4.05
N SER A 127 -19.69 2.62 -3.89
CA SER A 127 -19.38 1.59 -4.88
C SER A 127 -20.49 0.57 -5.00
N GLN A 128 -20.60 -0.01 -6.21
CA GLN A 128 -21.49 -1.11 -6.50
C GLN A 128 -20.82 -2.05 -7.50
N VAL A 129 -20.85 -3.34 -7.19
CA VAL A 129 -20.37 -4.42 -8.05
C VAL A 129 -21.45 -5.48 -8.11
N ASP A 130 -22.10 -5.57 -9.26
CA ASP A 130 -23.06 -6.61 -9.55
C ASP A 130 -22.32 -7.85 -10.08
N VAL A 131 -22.68 -9.01 -9.53
CA VAL A 131 -22.13 -10.31 -9.88
C VAL A 131 -23.30 -11.23 -10.21
N GLU A 132 -23.26 -11.80 -11.40
CA GLU A 132 -24.24 -12.77 -11.86
C GLU A 132 -23.63 -14.17 -11.77
N VAL A 133 -24.36 -15.10 -11.18
CA VAL A 133 -23.96 -16.51 -11.08
C VAL A 133 -25.08 -17.39 -11.62
N THR A 134 -24.78 -18.58 -12.14
CA THR A 134 -25.83 -19.54 -12.53
C THR A 134 -26.83 -19.72 -11.37
N GLY A 135 -28.07 -19.24 -11.57
CA GLY A 135 -29.15 -19.34 -10.59
C GLY A 135 -29.46 -18.07 -9.78
N GLY A 136 -28.74 -16.95 -9.97
CA GLY A 136 -29.09 -15.69 -9.31
C GLY A 136 -28.09 -14.55 -9.51
N SER A 137 -28.35 -13.41 -8.87
CA SER A 137 -27.44 -12.26 -8.85
C SER A 137 -27.16 -11.78 -7.42
N ILE A 138 -25.97 -11.23 -7.23
CA ILE A 138 -25.49 -10.64 -5.99
C ILE A 138 -25.01 -9.24 -6.31
N ALA A 139 -25.43 -8.26 -5.52
CA ALA A 139 -24.91 -6.89 -5.60
C ALA A 139 -24.09 -6.58 -4.35
N ALA A 140 -22.78 -6.40 -4.51
CA ALA A 140 -21.91 -5.89 -3.45
C ALA A 140 -21.95 -4.36 -3.49
N LYS A 141 -22.32 -3.73 -2.36
CA LYS A 141 -22.45 -2.26 -2.26
C LYS A 141 -21.59 -1.73 -1.12
N ALA A 142 -21.18 -0.48 -1.25
CA ALA A 142 -20.43 0.26 -0.23
C ALA A 142 -19.16 -0.47 0.22
N LEU A 143 -18.33 -0.86 -0.76
CA LEU A 143 -16.99 -1.36 -0.48
C LEU A 143 -16.21 -0.34 0.33
N SER A 144 -15.54 -0.85 1.37
CA SER A 144 -14.66 -0.07 2.23
C SER A 144 -13.22 -0.58 2.11
N LEU A 145 -12.27 0.34 1.98
CA LEU A 145 -10.84 0.04 1.95
C LEU A 145 -10.14 0.79 3.08
N ARG A 146 -9.47 0.04 3.95
CA ARG A 146 -8.67 0.60 5.04
C ARG A 146 -7.27 -0.01 5.03
N ALA A 147 -6.30 0.70 4.47
CA ALA A 147 -4.96 0.17 4.26
C ALA A 147 -3.91 1.27 4.15
N PRO A 148 -2.64 1.00 4.49
CA PRO A 148 -1.54 1.87 4.09
C PRO A 148 -1.38 1.85 2.56
N LEU A 149 -1.12 3.01 1.97
CA LEU A 149 -0.75 3.16 0.57
C LEU A 149 0.69 3.70 0.49
N VAL A 150 1.48 3.10 -0.38
CA VAL A 150 2.87 3.50 -0.65
C VAL A 150 3.02 3.71 -2.15
N ILE A 151 3.58 4.85 -2.53
CA ILE A 151 3.92 5.20 -3.91
C ILE A 151 5.43 5.43 -3.94
N GLU A 152 6.14 4.80 -4.86
CA GLU A 152 7.59 4.90 -4.95
C GLU A 152 8.02 5.46 -6.31
N LEU A 153 8.69 6.60 -6.30
CA LEU A 153 9.37 7.11 -7.50
C LEU A 153 10.76 6.51 -7.51
N VAL A 154 10.97 5.52 -8.38
CA VAL A 154 12.19 4.71 -8.39
C VAL A 154 13.24 5.28 -9.33
N LYS A 155 14.51 5.11 -8.96
CA LYS A 155 15.70 5.44 -9.76
C LYS A 155 15.67 6.88 -10.26
N LEU A 156 15.82 7.84 -9.34
CA LEU A 156 15.86 9.25 -9.65
C LEU A 156 16.99 9.58 -10.65
N ARG A 157 16.68 10.42 -11.63
CA ARG A 157 17.59 10.80 -12.73
C ARG A 157 17.70 12.31 -12.85
N THR A 158 18.79 12.75 -13.49
CA THR A 158 19.03 14.17 -13.81
C THR A 158 18.32 14.64 -15.08
N LYS A 159 17.65 13.74 -15.82
CA LYS A 159 16.92 14.06 -17.05
C LYS A 159 15.43 13.76 -16.87
N PRO A 160 14.53 14.55 -17.50
CA PRO A 160 13.10 14.26 -17.51
C PRO A 160 12.81 12.82 -17.96
N PRO A 161 11.81 12.13 -17.36
CA PRO A 161 10.87 12.61 -16.33
C PRO A 161 11.43 12.58 -14.89
N TRP A 162 12.75 12.51 -14.71
CA TRP A 162 13.50 12.57 -13.43
C TRP A 162 13.36 11.36 -12.50
N PHE A 163 12.60 10.34 -12.90
CA PHE A 163 12.54 9.02 -12.30
C PHE A 163 12.26 7.98 -13.37
N SER A 164 12.44 6.70 -13.06
CA SER A 164 12.32 5.61 -14.05
C SER A 164 11.00 4.86 -13.99
N GLY A 165 10.26 4.99 -12.88
CA GLY A 165 8.98 4.31 -12.68
C GLY A 165 8.25 4.79 -11.43
N VAL A 166 7.00 4.34 -11.33
CA VAL A 166 6.11 4.45 -10.17
C VAL A 166 5.69 3.05 -9.77
#